data_AF-A0A954A3X7-F1
#
_entry.id   AF-A0A954A3X7-F1
#
_cell.length_a   1.000
_cell.length_b   1.000
_cell.length_c   1.000
_cell.angle_alpha   90.00
_cell.angle_beta   90.00
_cell.angle_gamma   90.00
#
_symmetry.space_group_name_H-M   'P 1'
#
loop_
_entity.id
_entity.type
_entity.pdbx_description
1 polymer ?
#
loop_
_entity_poly.entity_id
_entity_poly.type
_entity_poly.pdbx_seq_one_letter_code
_entity_poly.pdbx_strand_id
1 'polypeptide(L)'
;MISSSRFLAMLLLIVLTGVSAWLLLSTGVSRRQPLEIPTVFAGGTIDMFGVGLDGDDFVWCLDRSCSMGWGGEIATMKIAVTSALQQLSPMNQFSIVAFSDNNLVFSANLVDATPSNVTMGVDWVNALAAVGGTCMLNALEVAVSIAEQSAGNSSVILVGDGVESCASPGVSGIQATVDYIATFNLIPIPIHTFYVSASPVGVPLYQLIADTFGGVFLDTTQPNNLFRRGDVNQDGQVGVSDVVYLLAYGFIPGSPAPDCLDAADVDDNGVAEPLVDAIVLLQALFVPGSPPIPAPSPTCGVDPTADSMTCFGICP
;
A
#
# COMPACT_ATOMS: atom_id res chain seq x y z
N MET A 1 85.90 1.22 5.24
CA MET A 1 85.12 0.92 4.02
C MET A 1 83.70 0.59 4.44
N ILE A 2 82.72 1.20 3.78
CA ILE A 2 81.36 1.42 4.27
C ILE A 2 80.55 0.12 4.38
N SER A 3 80.24 -0.18 5.63
CA SER A 3 79.28 -1.10 6.23
C SER A 3 78.15 -1.71 5.36
N SER A 4 78.15 -3.05 5.31
CA SER A 4 77.05 -3.95 4.94
C SER A 4 75.91 -4.00 5.99
N SER A 5 75.90 -3.14 7.01
CA SER A 5 74.90 -3.13 8.09
C SER A 5 73.60 -2.38 7.77
N ARG A 6 73.44 -1.81 6.57
CA ARG A 6 72.25 -1.00 6.21
C ARG A 6 71.18 -1.75 5.42
N PHE A 7 71.48 -2.91 4.83
CA PHE A 7 70.49 -3.69 4.08
C PHE A 7 69.73 -4.71 4.95
N LEU A 8 70.34 -5.24 6.01
CA LEU A 8 69.67 -6.21 6.90
C LEU A 8 68.71 -5.53 7.90
N ALA A 9 68.99 -4.27 8.28
CA ALA A 9 68.13 -3.49 9.17
C ALA A 9 66.83 -2.99 8.51
N MET A 10 66.78 -2.92 7.17
CA MET A 10 65.60 -2.46 6.43
C MET A 10 64.61 -3.59 6.12
N LEU A 11 65.07 -4.86 6.11
CA LEU A 11 64.19 -6.02 5.89
C LEU A 11 63.49 -6.49 7.18
N LEU A 12 64.05 -6.23 8.36
CA LEU A 12 63.45 -6.64 9.64
C LEU A 12 62.33 -5.69 10.15
N LEU A 13 62.25 -4.47 9.60
CA LEU A 13 61.28 -3.46 10.04
C LEU A 13 59.95 -3.50 9.28
N ILE A 14 59.87 -4.22 8.16
CA ILE A 14 58.65 -4.39 7.36
C ILE A 14 57.85 -5.63 7.81
N VAL A 15 58.48 -6.61 8.47
CA VAL A 15 57.78 -7.81 8.96
C VAL A 15 57.15 -7.59 10.36
N LEU A 16 57.59 -6.59 11.14
CA LEU A 16 57.07 -6.31 12.48
C LEU A 16 55.96 -5.25 12.54
N THR A 17 55.68 -4.52 11.45
CA THR A 17 54.52 -3.60 11.35
C THR A 17 53.34 -4.21 10.60
N GLY A 18 53.51 -5.36 9.94
CA GLY A 18 52.45 -6.04 9.20
C GLY A 18 51.53 -6.94 10.03
N VAL A 19 51.96 -7.37 11.23
CA VAL A 19 51.17 -8.30 12.08
C VAL A 19 50.39 -7.58 13.19
N SER A 20 50.72 -6.33 13.49
CA SER A 20 50.01 -5.51 14.48
C SER A 20 48.81 -4.74 13.91
N ALA A 21 48.62 -4.73 12.59
CA ALA A 21 47.42 -4.18 11.94
C ALA A 21 46.29 -5.19 11.74
N TRP A 22 46.56 -6.49 11.87
CA TRP A 22 45.59 -7.57 11.66
C TRP A 22 45.02 -8.19 12.95
N LEU A 23 45.41 -7.69 14.13
CA LEU A 23 44.87 -8.16 15.42
C LEU A 23 43.96 -7.14 16.14
N LEU A 24 43.49 -6.10 15.46
CA LEU A 24 42.54 -5.11 15.97
C LEU A 24 41.29 -4.93 15.10
N LEU A 25 40.94 -5.92 14.29
CA LEU A 25 39.74 -5.89 13.42
C LEU A 25 38.87 -7.16 13.50
N SER A 26 38.97 -7.97 14.56
CA SER A 26 38.11 -9.16 14.73
C SER A 26 37.23 -9.20 15.98
N THR A 27 37.10 -8.11 16.73
CA THR A 27 35.98 -7.99 17.69
C THR A 27 34.89 -7.12 17.09
N GLY A 28 34.24 -7.64 16.06
CA GLY A 28 32.88 -7.25 15.72
C GLY A 28 31.94 -7.73 16.83
N VAL A 29 32.05 -7.14 18.02
CA VAL A 29 30.91 -7.05 18.92
C VAL A 29 29.88 -6.32 18.08
N SER A 30 28.81 -7.03 17.67
CA SER A 30 27.61 -6.37 17.19
C SER A 30 27.21 -5.38 18.26
N ARG A 31 27.60 -4.12 18.10
CA ARG A 31 26.84 -3.02 18.66
C ARG A 31 25.46 -3.27 18.09
N ARG A 32 24.54 -3.76 18.93
CA ARG A 32 23.13 -3.54 18.67
C ARG A 32 23.08 -2.06 18.35
N GLN A 33 22.79 -1.71 17.10
CA GLN A 33 22.24 -0.39 16.87
C GLN A 33 21.15 -0.28 17.93
N PRO A 34 21.16 0.75 18.80
CA PRO A 34 19.96 1.01 19.56
C PRO A 34 18.84 0.97 18.52
N LEU A 35 17.76 0.21 18.79
CA LEU A 35 16.58 0.28 17.94
C LEU A 35 16.40 1.77 17.65
N GLU A 36 16.56 2.16 16.40
CA GLU A 36 15.97 3.39 15.94
C GLU A 36 14.49 3.09 16.08
N ILE A 37 13.98 3.33 17.30
CA ILE A 37 12.57 3.59 17.51
C ILE A 37 12.28 4.62 16.43
N PRO A 38 11.37 4.33 15.48
CA PRO A 38 11.02 5.31 14.47
C PRO A 38 10.80 6.60 15.22
N THR A 39 11.58 7.63 14.86
CA THR A 39 11.35 8.98 15.33
C THR A 39 9.85 9.17 15.25
N VAL A 40 9.19 9.38 16.39
CA VAL A 40 7.76 9.68 16.47
C VAL A 40 7.57 10.88 15.56
N PHE A 41 7.19 10.62 14.32
CA PHE A 41 6.84 11.64 13.37
C PHE A 41 5.57 12.27 13.93
N ALA A 42 5.51 13.59 13.86
CA ALA A 42 4.41 14.36 14.41
C ALA A 42 3.08 14.18 13.65
N GLY A 43 2.99 13.21 12.74
CA GLY A 43 1.78 12.79 12.03
C GLY A 43 1.24 11.48 12.58
N GLY A 44 -0.08 11.38 12.66
CA GLY A 44 -0.75 10.19 13.16
C GLY A 44 -0.85 9.17 12.03
N THR A 45 -0.12 8.05 12.11
CA THR A 45 -0.39 6.92 11.22
C THR A 45 -1.67 6.23 11.70
N ILE A 46 -2.64 6.05 10.79
CA ILE A 46 -3.84 5.25 11.06
C ILE A 46 -3.82 3.97 10.23
N ASP A 47 -4.29 2.87 10.80
CA ASP A 47 -4.55 1.65 10.02
C ASP A 47 -5.99 1.64 9.52
N MET A 48 -6.15 1.42 8.21
CA MET A 48 -7.43 1.22 7.56
C MET A 48 -7.34 0.01 6.63
N PHE A 49 -8.13 -1.03 6.93
CA PHE A 49 -8.09 -2.31 6.23
C PHE A 49 -6.70 -2.99 6.20
N GLY A 50 -5.87 -2.78 7.24
CA GLY A 50 -4.51 -3.31 7.28
C GLY A 50 -3.47 -2.48 6.51
N VAL A 51 -3.88 -1.32 5.99
CA VAL A 51 -3.01 -0.36 5.32
C VAL A 51 -2.76 0.82 6.25
N GLY A 52 -1.49 1.07 6.55
CA GLY A 52 -1.06 2.27 7.27
C GLY A 52 -1.11 3.51 6.38
N LEU A 53 -1.84 4.53 6.83
CA LEU A 53 -1.96 5.82 6.17
C LEU A 53 -1.31 6.90 7.03
N ASP A 54 -0.42 7.68 6.44
CA ASP A 54 0.29 8.77 7.13
C ASP A 54 -0.39 10.12 6.88
N GLY A 55 -0.69 10.84 7.95
CA GLY A 55 -1.30 12.17 7.86
C GLY A 55 -1.39 12.86 9.22
N ASP A 56 -1.45 14.19 9.20
CA ASP A 56 -1.78 15.00 10.37
C ASP A 56 -3.30 15.11 10.52
N ASP A 57 -4.03 15.26 9.41
CA ASP A 57 -5.49 15.42 9.39
C ASP A 57 -6.16 14.52 8.34
N PHE A 58 -7.34 14.00 8.65
CA PHE A 58 -8.02 13.00 7.81
C PHE A 58 -9.45 13.40 7.48
N VAL A 59 -9.81 13.35 6.18
CA VAL A 59 -11.20 13.56 5.74
C VAL A 59 -11.70 12.32 5.04
N TRP A 60 -12.72 11.68 5.62
CA TRP A 60 -13.36 10.51 5.02
C TRP A 60 -14.49 10.92 4.07
N CYS A 61 -14.50 10.34 2.88
CA CYS A 61 -15.58 10.42 1.89
C CYS A 61 -16.19 9.03 1.72
N LEU A 62 -17.39 8.83 2.26
CA LEU A 62 -17.99 7.50 2.46
C LEU A 62 -19.21 7.28 1.57
N ASP A 63 -19.18 6.23 0.76
CA ASP A 63 -20.33 5.81 -0.02
C ASP A 63 -21.43 5.24 0.90
N ARG A 64 -22.64 5.73 0.71
CA ARG A 64 -23.85 5.24 1.37
C ARG A 64 -24.97 4.96 0.38
N SER A 65 -24.64 4.76 -0.89
CA SER A 65 -25.56 4.36 -1.96
C SER A 65 -26.26 3.04 -1.63
N CYS A 66 -27.31 2.69 -2.37
CA CYS A 66 -28.05 1.45 -2.12
C CYS A 66 -27.20 0.19 -2.27
N SER A 67 -26.22 0.18 -3.17
CA SER A 67 -25.37 -0.99 -3.45
C SER A 67 -24.54 -1.40 -2.24
N MET A 68 -24.13 -0.42 -1.42
CA MET A 68 -23.46 -0.64 -0.14
C MET A 68 -24.27 -1.49 0.87
N GLY A 69 -25.58 -1.69 0.63
CA GLY A 69 -26.45 -2.48 1.49
C GLY A 69 -26.67 -3.93 1.06
N TRP A 70 -26.08 -4.39 -0.06
CA TRP A 70 -26.49 -5.65 -0.70
C TRP A 70 -25.78 -6.90 -0.16
N GLY A 71 -24.55 -6.76 0.33
CA GLY A 71 -23.68 -7.85 0.79
C GLY A 71 -22.94 -7.59 2.10
N GLY A 72 -23.23 -6.47 2.78
CA GLY A 72 -22.60 -6.09 4.04
C GLY A 72 -21.45 -5.08 3.89
N GLU A 73 -21.27 -4.51 2.69
CA GLU A 73 -20.25 -3.54 2.33
C GLU A 73 -20.27 -2.32 3.27
N ILE A 74 -21.46 -1.77 3.55
CA ILE A 74 -21.62 -0.66 4.50
C ILE A 74 -21.23 -1.05 5.92
N ALA A 75 -21.44 -2.31 6.32
CA ALA A 75 -21.05 -2.78 7.66
C ALA A 75 -19.53 -2.91 7.75
N THR A 76 -18.90 -3.46 6.71
CA THR A 76 -17.44 -3.54 6.56
C THR A 76 -16.80 -2.14 6.61
N MET A 77 -17.31 -1.19 5.83
CA MET A 77 -16.86 0.20 5.86
C MET A 77 -17.00 0.81 7.25
N LYS A 78 -18.16 0.66 7.91
CA LYS A 78 -18.38 1.20 9.26
C LYS A 78 -17.38 0.68 10.28
N ILE A 79 -17.06 -0.62 10.24
CA ILE A 79 -16.08 -1.23 11.15
C ILE A 79 -14.69 -0.64 10.91
N ALA A 80 -14.25 -0.56 9.66
CA ALA A 80 -12.94 -0.03 9.30
C ALA A 80 -12.80 1.45 9.68
N VAL A 81 -13.77 2.29 9.32
CA VAL A 81 -13.77 3.72 9.64
C VAL A 81 -13.84 3.95 11.15
N THR A 82 -14.68 3.20 11.87
CA THR A 82 -14.74 3.30 13.33
C THR A 82 -13.41 2.95 13.99
N SER A 83 -12.74 1.90 13.50
CA SER A 83 -11.42 1.50 14.01
C SER A 83 -10.36 2.55 13.70
N ALA A 84 -10.39 3.16 12.51
CA ALA A 84 -9.47 4.24 12.14
C ALA A 84 -9.69 5.51 13.00
N LEU A 85 -10.94 5.91 13.22
CA LEU A 85 -11.28 7.06 14.08
C LEU A 85 -10.77 6.89 15.52
N GLN A 86 -10.80 5.66 16.05
CA GLN A 86 -10.33 5.35 17.39
C GLN A 86 -8.80 5.39 17.54
N GLN A 87 -8.06 5.33 16.43
CA GLN A 87 -6.59 5.41 16.41
C GLN A 87 -6.08 6.86 16.39
N LEU A 88 -6.95 7.83 16.06
CA LEU A 88 -6.56 9.23 15.98
C LEU A 88 -6.05 9.75 17.32
N SER A 89 -4.93 10.48 17.27
CA SER A 89 -4.43 11.22 18.41
C SER A 89 -5.21 12.53 18.58
N PRO A 90 -5.31 13.10 19.80
CA PRO A 90 -5.95 14.40 20.01
C PRO A 90 -5.30 15.59 19.28
N MET A 91 -4.13 15.38 18.66
CA MET A 91 -3.44 16.38 17.82
C MET A 91 -3.93 16.34 16.38
N ASN A 92 -4.56 15.25 15.94
CA ASN A 92 -5.14 15.12 14.61
C ASN A 92 -6.49 15.83 14.56
N GLN A 93 -6.83 16.37 13.40
CA GLN A 93 -8.18 16.83 13.09
C GLN A 93 -8.81 15.93 12.05
N PHE A 94 -10.14 15.88 12.05
CA PHE A 94 -10.87 15.09 11.07
C PHE A 94 -12.20 15.69 10.65
N SER A 95 -12.72 15.20 9.53
CA SER A 95 -14.12 15.31 9.17
C SER A 95 -14.58 14.12 8.36
N ILE A 96 -15.89 13.98 8.19
CA ILE A 96 -16.52 12.87 7.50
C ILE A 96 -17.63 13.43 6.60
N VAL A 97 -17.61 13.02 5.34
CA VAL A 97 -18.62 13.29 4.33
C VAL A 97 -19.15 11.94 3.86
N ALA A 98 -20.45 11.76 3.84
CA ALA A 98 -21.08 10.56 3.29
C ALA A 98 -21.97 10.94 2.09
N PHE A 99 -21.94 10.14 1.04
CA PHE A 99 -22.58 10.48 -0.24
C PHE A 99 -23.52 9.40 -0.75
N SER A 100 -24.63 9.86 -1.32
CA SER A 100 -25.57 9.04 -2.07
C SER A 100 -26.16 9.90 -3.20
N ASP A 101 -27.47 10.18 -3.19
CA ASP A 101 -28.09 11.24 -4.01
C ASP A 101 -27.78 12.65 -3.46
N ASN A 102 -27.52 12.72 -2.15
CA ASN A 102 -27.18 13.92 -1.41
C ASN A 102 -25.99 13.67 -0.49
N ASN A 103 -25.32 14.76 -0.12
CA ASN A 103 -24.18 14.73 0.80
C ASN A 103 -24.69 14.94 2.23
N LEU A 104 -24.22 14.08 3.13
CA LEU A 104 -24.31 14.28 4.57
C LEU A 104 -22.92 14.61 5.08
N VAL A 105 -22.78 15.73 5.78
CA VAL A 105 -21.50 16.20 6.29
C VAL A 105 -21.54 16.16 7.80
N PHE A 106 -20.61 15.46 8.44
CA PHE A 106 -20.47 15.43 9.89
C PHE A 106 -20.08 16.82 10.42
N SER A 107 -19.07 17.44 9.81
CA SER A 107 -18.65 18.81 10.10
C SER A 107 -18.13 19.50 8.84
N ALA A 108 -18.55 20.74 8.59
CA ALA A 108 -18.06 21.53 7.46
C ALA A 108 -16.62 22.06 7.67
N ASN A 109 -16.08 21.91 8.88
CA ASN A 109 -14.70 22.26 9.23
C ASN A 109 -14.02 21.07 9.88
N LEU A 110 -12.68 21.04 9.82
CA LEU A 110 -11.88 20.08 10.57
C LEU A 110 -12.13 20.24 12.08
N VAL A 111 -12.38 19.13 12.76
CA VAL A 111 -12.57 19.08 14.22
C VAL A 111 -11.46 18.29 14.87
N ASP A 112 -10.96 18.77 16.01
CA ASP A 112 -9.93 18.06 16.78
C ASP A 112 -10.45 16.67 17.18
N ALA A 113 -9.59 15.65 17.09
CA ALA A 113 -9.88 14.28 17.48
C ALA A 113 -9.89 14.07 19.01
N THR A 114 -10.64 14.91 19.72
CA THR A 114 -10.94 14.71 21.13
C THR A 114 -11.78 13.44 21.32
N PRO A 115 -11.69 12.74 22.47
CA PRO A 115 -12.49 11.55 22.71
C PRO A 115 -14.01 11.76 22.52
N SER A 116 -14.50 12.98 22.82
CA SER A 116 -15.90 13.35 22.60
C SER A 116 -16.23 13.47 21.11
N ASN A 117 -15.39 14.13 20.32
CA ASN A 117 -15.60 14.28 18.88
C ASN A 117 -15.48 12.93 18.16
N VAL A 118 -14.50 12.11 18.53
CA VAL A 118 -14.33 10.75 18.00
C VAL A 118 -15.59 9.91 18.28
N THR A 119 -16.12 9.94 19.50
CA THR A 119 -17.35 9.22 19.84
C THR A 119 -18.54 9.70 18.99
N MET A 120 -18.71 11.02 18.83
CA MET A 120 -19.76 11.58 17.98
C MET A 120 -19.59 11.19 16.51
N GLY A 121 -18.36 11.17 15.99
CA GLY A 121 -18.05 10.72 14.63
C GLY A 121 -18.36 9.25 14.43
N VAL A 122 -18.00 8.39 15.39
CA VAL A 122 -18.31 6.95 15.37
C VAL A 122 -19.83 6.72 15.40
N ASP A 123 -20.57 7.40 16.28
CA ASP A 123 -22.03 7.28 16.34
C ASP A 123 -22.68 7.74 15.03
N TRP A 124 -22.16 8.84 14.45
CA TRP A 124 -22.62 9.36 13.17
C TRP A 124 -22.39 8.37 12.01
N VAL A 125 -21.20 7.75 11.93
CA VAL A 125 -20.87 6.71 10.94
C VAL A 125 -21.77 5.49 11.11
N ASN A 126 -21.97 5.05 12.35
CA ASN A 126 -22.82 3.90 12.64
C ASN A 126 -24.29 4.13 12.30
N ALA A 127 -24.75 5.39 12.32
CA ALA A 127 -26.11 5.78 11.93
C ALA A 127 -26.34 5.82 10.40
N LEU A 128 -25.31 5.74 9.57
CA LEU A 128 -25.45 5.75 8.10
C LEU A 128 -26.26 4.53 7.61
N ALA A 129 -27.22 4.73 6.72
CA ALA A 129 -28.00 3.65 6.11
C ALA A 129 -27.84 3.62 4.58
N ALA A 130 -27.64 2.46 3.95
CA ALA A 130 -27.50 2.39 2.48
C ALA A 130 -28.79 2.85 1.76
N VAL A 131 -28.76 3.98 1.03
CA VAL A 131 -29.89 4.53 0.26
C VAL A 131 -29.39 5.37 -0.93
N GLY A 132 -30.25 5.60 -1.92
CA GLY A 132 -29.97 6.51 -3.05
C GLY A 132 -28.96 5.96 -4.06
N GLY A 133 -28.54 6.82 -5.00
CA GLY A 133 -27.52 6.56 -6.00
C GLY A 133 -26.10 6.87 -5.52
N THR A 134 -25.14 6.89 -6.46
CA THR A 134 -23.72 7.09 -6.22
C THR A 134 -23.29 8.43 -6.85
N CYS A 135 -23.34 9.53 -6.08
CA CYS A 135 -22.85 10.86 -6.46
C CYS A 135 -21.54 11.20 -5.72
N MET A 136 -20.45 10.56 -6.11
CA MET A 136 -19.14 10.70 -5.46
C MET A 136 -18.50 12.07 -5.71
N LEU A 137 -18.60 12.62 -6.92
CA LEU A 137 -17.84 13.82 -7.30
C LEU A 137 -18.15 15.05 -6.44
N ASN A 138 -19.43 15.33 -6.20
CA ASN A 138 -19.85 16.45 -5.34
C ASN A 138 -19.33 16.26 -3.90
N ALA A 139 -19.38 15.03 -3.39
CA ALA A 139 -18.89 14.75 -2.04
C ALA A 139 -17.38 14.85 -1.93
N LEU A 140 -16.66 14.42 -2.97
CA LEU A 140 -15.21 14.50 -3.02
C LEU A 140 -14.73 15.96 -3.13
N GLU A 141 -15.44 16.81 -3.89
CA GLU A 141 -15.22 18.26 -3.91
C GLU A 141 -15.35 18.87 -2.51
N VAL A 142 -16.42 18.52 -1.78
CA VAL A 142 -16.60 18.96 -0.39
C VAL A 142 -15.48 18.42 0.51
N ALA A 143 -15.11 17.15 0.39
CA ALA A 143 -14.06 16.53 1.20
C ALA A 143 -12.70 17.19 0.99
N VAL A 144 -12.31 17.44 -0.26
CA VAL A 144 -11.07 18.17 -0.61
C VAL A 144 -11.12 19.58 -0.05
N SER A 145 -12.23 20.31 -0.20
CA SER A 145 -12.36 21.67 0.35
C SER A 145 -12.25 21.72 1.89
N ILE A 146 -12.60 20.64 2.59
CA ILE A 146 -12.42 20.52 4.03
C ILE A 146 -10.96 20.20 4.36
N ALA A 147 -10.34 19.29 3.61
CA ALA A 147 -8.94 18.90 3.79
C ALA A 147 -7.97 20.06 3.52
N GLU A 148 -8.31 20.96 2.60
CA GLU A 148 -7.57 22.21 2.33
C GLU A 148 -7.55 23.20 3.50
N GLN A 149 -8.44 23.04 4.49
CA GLN A 149 -8.44 23.88 5.69
C GLN A 149 -7.31 23.51 6.66
N SER A 150 -6.68 22.34 6.48
CA SER A 150 -5.58 21.86 7.32
C SER A 150 -4.36 22.78 7.21
N ALA A 151 -3.68 22.95 8.34
CA ALA A 151 -2.36 23.60 8.38
C ALA A 151 -1.19 22.61 8.25
N GLY A 152 -1.47 21.30 8.24
CA GLY A 152 -0.51 20.21 8.19
C GLY A 152 -0.66 19.34 6.95
N ASN A 153 -0.18 18.10 7.02
CA ASN A 153 -0.34 17.11 5.96
C ASN A 153 -1.73 16.47 6.05
N SER A 154 -2.69 16.93 5.25
CA SER A 154 -4.03 16.33 5.21
C SER A 154 -4.11 15.20 4.20
N SER A 155 -5.03 14.27 4.41
CA SER A 155 -5.32 13.18 3.48
C SER A 155 -6.82 12.94 3.35
N VAL A 156 -7.26 12.66 2.13
CA VAL A 156 -8.65 12.30 1.83
C VAL A 156 -8.75 10.80 1.65
N ILE A 157 -9.75 10.18 2.27
CA ILE A 157 -9.98 8.74 2.21
C ILE A 157 -11.36 8.49 1.61
N LEU A 158 -11.38 8.04 0.36
CA LEU A 158 -12.58 7.65 -0.35
C LEU A 158 -12.87 6.16 -0.12
N VAL A 159 -14.08 5.83 0.31
CA VAL A 159 -14.53 4.43 0.47
C VAL A 159 -15.83 4.23 -0.27
N GLY A 160 -15.94 3.21 -1.11
CA GLY A 160 -17.20 2.87 -1.78
C GLY A 160 -17.12 1.66 -2.69
N ASP A 161 -18.20 1.39 -3.40
CA ASP A 161 -18.42 0.11 -4.09
C ASP A 161 -18.82 0.26 -5.57
N GLY A 162 -18.85 1.49 -6.09
CA GLY A 162 -19.43 1.80 -7.39
C GLY A 162 -18.70 2.89 -8.16
N VAL A 163 -19.31 3.32 -9.26
CA VAL A 163 -18.84 4.44 -10.09
C VAL A 163 -19.80 5.61 -9.99
N GLU A 164 -19.31 6.80 -10.37
CA GLU A 164 -20.15 7.99 -10.48
C GLU A 164 -21.38 7.70 -11.37
N SER A 165 -22.57 7.80 -10.78
CA SER A 165 -23.85 7.52 -11.43
C SER A 165 -24.68 8.79 -11.65
N CYS A 166 -24.30 9.89 -11.01
CA CYS A 166 -25.01 11.15 -11.06
C CYS A 166 -24.53 12.00 -12.24
N ALA A 167 -25.43 12.82 -12.78
CA ALA A 167 -25.16 13.63 -13.96
C ALA A 167 -24.23 14.81 -13.62
N SER A 168 -22.93 14.53 -13.54
CA SER A 168 -21.89 15.56 -13.45
C SER A 168 -21.66 16.18 -14.84
N PRO A 169 -21.73 17.51 -15.01
CA PRO A 169 -21.67 18.14 -16.33
C PRO A 169 -20.39 17.79 -17.09
N GLY A 170 -20.53 17.10 -18.22
CA GLY A 170 -19.39 16.76 -19.10
C GLY A 170 -18.51 15.61 -18.62
N VAL A 171 -18.89 14.92 -17.54
CA VAL A 171 -18.15 13.76 -17.04
C VAL A 171 -18.80 12.49 -17.56
N SER A 172 -18.11 11.78 -18.45
CA SER A 172 -18.52 10.45 -18.91
C SER A 172 -17.30 9.54 -18.99
N GLY A 173 -17.25 8.53 -18.12
CA GLY A 173 -16.15 7.58 -18.05
C GLY A 173 -15.10 7.92 -17.00
N ILE A 174 -14.17 6.98 -16.83
CA ILE A 174 -13.18 6.97 -15.75
C ILE A 174 -12.23 8.18 -15.84
N GLN A 175 -11.61 8.39 -17.00
CA GLN A 175 -10.65 9.49 -17.18
C GLN A 175 -11.28 10.86 -16.95
N ALA A 176 -12.48 11.11 -17.50
CA ALA A 176 -13.17 12.38 -17.31
C ALA A 176 -13.51 12.66 -15.84
N THR A 177 -13.72 11.60 -15.04
CA THR A 177 -13.96 11.71 -13.60
C THR A 177 -12.70 12.17 -12.90
N VAL A 178 -11.55 11.56 -13.21
CA VAL A 178 -10.25 11.94 -12.64
C VAL A 178 -9.82 13.34 -13.08
N ASP A 179 -10.01 13.69 -14.35
CA ASP A 179 -9.75 15.03 -14.87
C ASP A 179 -10.59 16.07 -14.16
N TYR A 180 -11.85 15.76 -13.85
CA TYR A 180 -12.72 16.64 -13.07
C TYR A 180 -12.23 16.81 -11.63
N ILE A 181 -11.77 15.74 -10.97
CA ILE A 181 -11.17 15.82 -9.63
C ILE A 181 -9.95 16.74 -9.62
N ALA A 182 -9.12 16.67 -10.66
CA ALA A 182 -7.95 17.54 -10.80
C ALA A 182 -8.31 19.03 -10.93
N THR A 183 -9.56 19.38 -11.29
CA THR A 183 -9.99 20.79 -11.37
C THR A 183 -10.22 21.45 -10.01
N PHE A 184 -10.51 20.66 -8.96
CA PHE A 184 -10.75 21.17 -7.61
C PHE A 184 -9.66 20.75 -6.61
N ASN A 185 -8.91 19.67 -6.86
CA ASN A 185 -7.74 19.29 -6.06
C ASN A 185 -6.48 20.08 -6.51
N LEU A 186 -6.55 21.41 -6.40
CA LEU A 186 -5.51 22.32 -6.90
C LEU A 186 -4.25 22.31 -6.03
N ILE A 187 -4.41 22.01 -4.75
CA ILE A 187 -3.34 21.67 -3.83
C ILE A 187 -3.28 20.14 -3.82
N PRO A 188 -2.15 19.49 -4.15
CA PRO A 188 -2.09 18.04 -4.28
C PRO A 188 -2.23 17.36 -2.91
N ILE A 189 -3.48 17.13 -2.50
CA ILE A 189 -3.84 16.36 -1.31
C ILE A 189 -3.94 14.89 -1.74
N PRO A 190 -3.26 13.97 -1.02
CA PRO A 190 -3.40 12.54 -1.24
C PRO A 190 -4.84 12.06 -1.14
N ILE A 191 -5.30 11.32 -2.14
CA ILE A 191 -6.62 10.68 -2.15
C ILE A 191 -6.45 9.17 -2.11
N HIS A 192 -6.57 8.58 -0.92
CA HIS A 192 -6.58 7.14 -0.72
C HIS A 192 -7.96 6.57 -1.07
N THR A 193 -8.00 5.42 -1.72
CA THR A 193 -9.24 4.82 -2.23
C THR A 193 -9.37 3.38 -1.76
N PHE A 194 -10.48 3.07 -1.10
CA PHE A 194 -10.80 1.74 -0.61
C PHE A 194 -12.06 1.24 -1.28
N TYR A 195 -11.93 0.18 -2.07
CA TYR A 195 -13.02 -0.41 -2.81
C TYR A 195 -13.65 -1.55 -2.03
N VAL A 196 -14.95 -1.46 -1.77
CA VAL A 196 -15.70 -2.36 -0.88
C VAL A 196 -16.86 -3.00 -1.65
N SER A 197 -16.56 -3.71 -2.74
CA SER A 197 -17.55 -4.46 -3.52
C SER A 197 -16.97 -5.75 -4.08
N ALA A 198 -17.76 -6.82 -4.12
CA ALA A 198 -17.40 -8.03 -4.86
C ALA A 198 -17.49 -7.85 -6.39
N SER A 199 -18.14 -6.76 -6.86
CA SER A 199 -18.21 -6.41 -8.27
C SER A 199 -16.95 -5.66 -8.70
N PRO A 200 -16.24 -6.03 -9.76
CA PRO A 200 -15.01 -5.33 -10.17
C PRO A 200 -15.25 -4.01 -10.93
N VAL A 201 -16.51 -3.59 -11.13
CA VAL A 201 -16.88 -2.50 -12.04
C VAL A 201 -16.26 -1.15 -11.67
N GLY A 202 -16.14 -0.84 -10.38
CA GLY A 202 -15.57 0.43 -9.90
C GLY A 202 -14.06 0.40 -9.64
N VAL A 203 -13.42 -0.77 -9.64
CA VAL A 203 -11.99 -0.93 -9.33
C VAL A 203 -11.10 -0.03 -10.20
N PRO A 204 -11.23 0.01 -11.54
CA PRO A 204 -10.34 0.83 -12.36
C PRO A 204 -10.45 2.34 -12.08
N LEU A 205 -11.63 2.81 -11.63
CA LEU A 205 -11.82 4.20 -11.24
C LEU A 205 -11.08 4.51 -9.95
N TYR A 206 -11.26 3.67 -8.93
CA TYR A 206 -10.67 3.88 -7.60
C TYR A 206 -9.14 3.80 -7.65
N GLN A 207 -8.60 2.83 -8.40
CA GLN A 207 -7.16 2.72 -8.65
C GLN A 207 -6.62 3.99 -9.33
N LEU A 208 -7.25 4.42 -10.42
CA LEU A 208 -6.76 5.59 -11.16
C LEU A 208 -6.79 6.87 -10.32
N ILE A 209 -7.79 7.05 -9.46
CA ILE A 209 -7.86 8.19 -8.53
C ILE A 209 -6.65 8.15 -7.58
N ALA A 210 -6.39 7.02 -6.92
CA ALA A 210 -5.25 6.90 -6.00
C ALA A 210 -3.92 7.16 -6.71
N ASP A 211 -3.68 6.54 -7.87
CA ASP A 211 -2.44 6.71 -8.63
C ASP A 211 -2.21 8.15 -9.07
N THR A 212 -3.29 8.82 -9.50
CA THR A 212 -3.21 10.20 -10.00
C THR A 212 -2.92 11.19 -8.89
N PHE A 213 -3.50 10.97 -7.70
CA PHE A 213 -3.39 11.92 -6.58
C PHE A 213 -2.42 11.47 -5.49
N GLY A 214 -1.55 10.47 -5.76
CA GLY A 214 -0.53 10.03 -4.81
C GLY A 214 -1.09 9.36 -3.55
N GLY A 215 -2.27 8.76 -3.66
CA GLY A 215 -2.88 7.97 -2.61
C GLY A 215 -2.52 6.49 -2.67
N VAL A 216 -3.20 5.71 -1.84
CA VAL A 216 -3.10 4.25 -1.80
C VAL A 216 -4.45 3.67 -2.22
N PHE A 217 -4.44 2.68 -3.12
CA PHE A 217 -5.61 1.90 -3.49
C PHE A 217 -5.62 0.55 -2.78
N LEU A 218 -6.80 0.12 -2.33
CA LEU A 218 -7.04 -1.25 -1.87
C LEU A 218 -8.43 -1.72 -2.31
N ASP A 219 -8.48 -2.89 -2.97
CA ASP A 219 -9.70 -3.67 -3.10
C ASP A 219 -9.85 -4.60 -1.89
N THR A 220 -10.89 -4.38 -1.09
CA THR A 220 -11.14 -5.16 0.13
C THR A 220 -11.72 -6.56 -0.13
N THR A 221 -12.09 -6.84 -1.37
CA THR A 221 -12.62 -8.16 -1.78
C THR A 221 -11.58 -9.05 -2.43
N GLN A 222 -10.49 -8.45 -2.92
CA GLN A 222 -9.25 -9.19 -3.10
C GLN A 222 -8.66 -9.34 -1.69
N PRO A 223 -8.38 -10.55 -1.21
CA PRO A 223 -7.50 -10.67 -0.05
C PRO A 223 -6.21 -9.91 -0.38
N ASN A 224 -5.86 -8.97 0.48
CA ASN A 224 -4.59 -8.26 0.59
C ASN A 224 -3.58 -8.65 -0.52
N ASN A 225 -3.49 -7.90 -1.62
CA ASN A 225 -2.54 -8.12 -2.73
C ASN A 225 -1.06 -7.92 -2.31
N LEU A 226 -0.73 -8.20 -1.05
CA LEU A 226 0.62 -8.19 -0.52
C LEU A 226 1.25 -9.55 -0.80
N PHE A 227 2.18 -9.56 -1.73
CA PHE A 227 2.95 -10.74 -2.09
C PHE A 227 4.42 -10.42 -2.24
N ARG A 228 5.20 -11.49 -2.42
CA ARG A 228 6.59 -11.40 -2.81
C ARG A 228 6.73 -12.03 -4.19
N ARG A 229 7.11 -11.25 -5.21
CA ARG A 229 7.25 -11.78 -6.58
C ARG A 229 8.31 -12.88 -6.61
N GLY A 230 7.94 -14.05 -7.12
CA GLY A 230 8.73 -15.27 -7.12
C GLY A 230 8.55 -16.20 -5.91
N ASP A 231 7.75 -15.84 -4.88
CA ASP A 231 7.38 -16.71 -3.75
C ASP A 231 6.04 -17.40 -4.07
N VAL A 232 6.10 -18.39 -4.96
CA VAL A 232 4.94 -19.06 -5.58
C VAL A 232 4.27 -20.01 -4.59
N ASN A 233 5.04 -20.61 -3.69
CA ASN A 233 4.53 -21.54 -2.69
C ASN A 233 4.17 -20.85 -1.35
N GLN A 234 4.35 -19.53 -1.25
CA GLN A 234 4.07 -18.69 -0.09
C GLN A 234 4.78 -19.15 1.20
N ASP A 235 6.01 -19.66 1.08
CA ASP A 235 6.81 -20.07 2.23
C ASP A 235 7.63 -18.93 2.86
N GLY A 236 7.54 -17.72 2.27
CA GLY A 236 8.21 -16.51 2.72
C GLY A 236 9.62 -16.34 2.14
N GLN A 237 10.08 -17.28 1.30
CA GLN A 237 11.40 -17.25 0.67
C GLN A 237 11.29 -17.47 -0.83
N VAL A 238 11.96 -16.62 -1.61
CA VAL A 238 12.09 -16.82 -3.05
C VAL A 238 13.26 -17.76 -3.32
N GLY A 239 13.00 -18.93 -3.88
CA GLY A 239 14.01 -19.97 -4.09
C GLY A 239 13.63 -21.06 -5.09
N VAL A 240 14.34 -22.20 -5.01
CA VAL A 240 14.13 -23.34 -5.93
C VAL A 240 12.83 -24.09 -5.63
N SER A 241 12.34 -24.01 -4.40
CA SER A 241 11.04 -24.56 -4.01
C SER A 241 9.90 -23.98 -4.86
N ASP A 242 9.95 -22.68 -5.13
CA ASP A 242 8.98 -21.97 -5.98
C ASP A 242 9.03 -22.45 -7.42
N VAL A 243 10.23 -22.62 -7.97
CA VAL A 243 10.44 -23.15 -9.32
C VAL A 243 9.80 -24.54 -9.45
N VAL A 244 10.01 -25.40 -8.46
CA VAL A 244 9.44 -26.75 -8.44
C VAL A 244 7.91 -26.69 -8.33
N TYR A 245 7.38 -25.83 -7.47
CA TYR A 245 5.94 -25.65 -7.29
C TYR A 245 5.27 -25.18 -8.60
N LEU A 246 5.85 -24.16 -9.24
CA LEU A 246 5.36 -23.59 -10.49
C LEU A 246 5.36 -24.61 -11.64
N LEU A 247 6.46 -25.36 -11.81
CA LEU A 247 6.53 -26.42 -12.83
C LEU A 247 5.58 -27.58 -12.52
N ALA A 248 5.41 -27.94 -11.24
CA ALA A 248 4.44 -28.96 -10.84
C ALA A 248 3.01 -28.54 -11.18
N TYR A 249 2.65 -27.28 -10.95
CA TYR A 249 1.37 -26.71 -11.35
C TYR A 249 1.16 -26.77 -12.87
N GLY A 250 2.15 -26.36 -13.67
CA GLY A 250 2.02 -26.30 -15.12
C GLY A 250 2.03 -27.66 -15.85
N PHE A 251 2.71 -28.67 -15.28
CA PHE A 251 3.01 -29.91 -16.02
C PHE A 251 2.54 -31.21 -15.36
N ILE A 252 2.11 -31.17 -14.09
CA ILE A 252 1.61 -32.35 -13.38
C ILE A 252 0.09 -32.23 -13.18
N PRO A 253 -0.72 -33.07 -13.85
CA PRO A 253 -2.16 -33.06 -13.69
C PRO A 253 -2.58 -33.30 -12.23
N GLY A 254 -3.43 -32.43 -11.70
CA GLY A 254 -3.95 -32.52 -10.33
C GLY A 254 -3.10 -31.84 -9.26
N SER A 255 -2.00 -31.18 -9.63
CA SER A 255 -1.28 -30.27 -8.73
C SER A 255 -2.16 -29.08 -8.32
N PRO A 256 -2.00 -28.54 -7.09
CA PRO A 256 -2.68 -27.34 -6.66
C PRO A 256 -2.23 -26.13 -7.49
N ALA A 257 -3.14 -25.19 -7.74
CA ALA A 257 -2.80 -23.90 -8.31
C ALA A 257 -2.05 -23.03 -7.28
N PRO A 258 -1.20 -22.09 -7.73
CA PRO A 258 -0.68 -21.05 -6.84
C PRO A 258 -1.84 -20.24 -6.27
N ASP A 259 -1.78 -19.96 -4.97
CA ASP A 259 -2.74 -19.07 -4.31
C ASP A 259 -2.56 -17.61 -4.78
N CYS A 260 -1.38 -17.28 -5.30
CA CYS A 260 -1.07 -15.98 -5.88
C CYS A 260 -0.52 -16.14 -7.29
N LEU A 261 -1.27 -15.68 -8.31
CA LEU A 261 -0.81 -15.74 -9.70
C LEU A 261 0.23 -14.64 -9.99
N ASP A 262 0.14 -13.49 -9.32
CA ASP A 262 1.12 -12.40 -9.46
C ASP A 262 2.51 -12.83 -8.94
N ALA A 263 2.56 -13.69 -7.93
CA ALA A 263 3.82 -14.27 -7.46
C ALA A 263 4.42 -15.25 -8.48
N ALA A 264 3.58 -15.87 -9.29
CA ALA A 264 3.95 -16.83 -10.34
C ALA A 264 4.35 -16.15 -11.67
N ASP A 265 3.90 -14.91 -11.92
CA ASP A 265 4.39 -14.04 -12.98
C ASP A 265 5.67 -13.34 -12.53
N VAL A 266 6.80 -14.02 -12.76
CA VAL A 266 8.12 -13.63 -12.25
C VAL A 266 8.73 -12.54 -13.12
N ASP A 267 8.39 -12.47 -14.41
CA ASP A 267 8.87 -11.41 -15.30
C ASP A 267 7.90 -10.22 -15.44
N ASP A 268 6.77 -10.26 -14.74
CA ASP A 268 5.82 -9.14 -14.58
C ASP A 268 5.27 -8.67 -15.94
N ASN A 269 4.90 -9.66 -16.78
CA ASN A 269 4.44 -9.42 -18.15
C ASN A 269 2.91 -9.48 -18.31
N GLY A 270 2.19 -9.79 -17.23
CA GLY A 270 0.74 -9.96 -17.16
C GLY A 270 0.26 -11.38 -17.46
N VAL A 271 1.17 -12.35 -17.55
CA VAL A 271 0.90 -13.74 -17.90
C VAL A 271 1.87 -14.68 -17.16
N ALA A 272 1.36 -15.35 -16.12
CA ALA A 272 2.07 -16.45 -15.47
C ALA A 272 2.13 -17.71 -16.38
N GLU A 273 3.24 -17.87 -17.10
CA GLU A 273 3.59 -19.01 -17.95
C GLU A 273 4.60 -19.93 -17.22
N PRO A 274 4.17 -21.09 -16.67
CA PRO A 274 4.99 -21.87 -15.74
C PRO A 274 6.38 -22.28 -16.21
N LEU A 275 6.62 -22.39 -17.52
CA LEU A 275 7.94 -22.69 -18.08
C LEU A 275 8.81 -21.44 -18.21
N VAL A 276 8.25 -20.32 -18.66
CA VAL A 276 8.99 -19.09 -18.91
C VAL A 276 9.39 -18.47 -17.57
N ASP A 277 8.43 -18.33 -16.67
CA ASP A 277 8.64 -17.78 -15.32
C ASP A 277 9.61 -18.61 -14.48
N ALA A 278 9.55 -19.94 -14.59
CA ALA A 278 10.52 -20.82 -13.95
C ALA A 278 11.96 -20.58 -14.44
N ILE A 279 12.14 -20.31 -15.75
CA ILE A 279 13.45 -19.99 -16.31
C ILE A 279 13.92 -18.62 -15.82
N VAL A 280 13.05 -17.61 -15.80
CA VAL A 280 13.36 -16.27 -15.30
C VAL A 280 13.76 -16.32 -13.83
N LEU A 281 13.02 -17.06 -13.01
CA LEU A 281 13.34 -17.25 -11.60
C LEU A 281 14.70 -17.92 -11.40
N LEU A 282 15.00 -18.99 -12.14
CA LEU A 282 16.31 -19.64 -12.09
C LEU A 282 17.45 -18.72 -12.55
N GLN A 283 17.21 -17.86 -13.55
CA GLN A 283 18.18 -16.87 -13.99
C GLN A 283 18.45 -15.84 -12.90
N ALA A 284 17.42 -15.31 -12.25
CA ALA A 284 17.56 -14.36 -11.16
C ALA A 284 18.28 -14.97 -9.94
N LEU A 285 18.05 -16.25 -9.64
CA LEU A 285 18.65 -16.95 -8.50
C LEU A 285 20.13 -17.34 -8.72
N PHE A 286 20.51 -17.75 -9.94
CA PHE A 286 21.80 -18.44 -10.16
C PHE A 286 22.72 -17.80 -11.19
N VAL A 287 22.26 -16.89 -12.04
CA VAL A 287 23.08 -16.29 -13.10
C VAL A 287 23.61 -14.93 -12.65
N PRO A 288 24.92 -14.77 -12.38
CA PRO A 288 25.46 -13.46 -12.01
C PRO A 288 25.25 -12.44 -13.12
N GLY A 289 24.63 -11.30 -12.78
CA GLY A 289 24.38 -10.20 -13.72
C GLY A 289 23.09 -10.34 -14.55
N SER A 290 22.23 -11.33 -14.26
CA SER A 290 20.85 -11.33 -14.76
C SER A 290 20.03 -10.17 -14.16
N PRO A 291 18.95 -9.73 -14.82
CA PRO A 291 18.00 -8.80 -14.23
C PRO A 291 17.45 -9.35 -12.90
N PRO A 292 17.31 -8.51 -11.86
CA PRO A 292 16.63 -8.92 -10.64
C PRO A 292 15.14 -9.16 -10.93
N ILE A 293 14.48 -9.93 -10.06
CA ILE A 293 13.03 -10.09 -10.08
C ILE A 293 12.40 -8.69 -9.88
N PRO A 294 11.42 -8.30 -10.73
CA PRO A 294 10.66 -7.06 -10.55
C PRO A 294 10.04 -6.96 -9.15
N ALA A 295 9.69 -5.73 -8.76
CA ALA A 295 8.98 -5.50 -7.51
C ALA A 295 7.60 -6.20 -7.54
N PRO A 296 7.04 -6.67 -6.40
CA PRO A 296 7.55 -6.57 -5.02
C PRO A 296 8.46 -7.76 -4.63
N SER A 297 9.76 -7.67 -4.92
CA SER A 297 10.79 -8.64 -4.52
C SER A 297 12.11 -7.91 -4.26
N PRO A 298 12.88 -8.24 -3.20
CA PRO A 298 12.69 -9.33 -2.25
C PRO A 298 11.77 -8.97 -1.07
N THR A 299 11.20 -7.78 -1.01
CA THR A 299 10.29 -7.38 0.07
C THR A 299 8.85 -7.66 -0.33
N CYS A 300 8.01 -8.01 0.64
CA CYS A 300 6.58 -8.05 0.40
C CYS A 300 6.05 -6.64 0.05
N GLY A 301 5.10 -6.56 -0.86
CA GLY A 301 4.44 -5.32 -1.25
C GLY A 301 3.27 -5.57 -2.19
N VAL A 302 2.61 -4.48 -2.58
CA VAL A 302 1.61 -4.49 -3.64
C VAL A 302 2.30 -4.59 -5.01
N ASP A 303 1.57 -5.06 -6.02
CA ASP A 303 2.03 -5.00 -7.40
C ASP A 303 2.16 -3.53 -7.87
N PRO A 304 3.37 -3.03 -8.22
CA PRO A 304 3.53 -1.68 -8.77
C PRO A 304 3.05 -1.55 -10.22
N THR A 305 2.83 -2.67 -10.90
CA THR A 305 2.52 -2.82 -12.32
C THR A 305 1.18 -3.51 -12.48
N ALA A 306 0.15 -2.88 -11.92
CA ALA A 306 -1.21 -3.41 -11.88
C ALA A 306 -1.69 -3.97 -13.23
N ASP A 307 -2.07 -5.25 -13.21
CA ASP A 307 -2.66 -5.97 -14.33
C ASP A 307 -3.95 -6.70 -13.90
N SER A 308 -4.42 -7.66 -14.71
CA SER A 308 -5.65 -8.42 -14.41
C SER A 308 -5.44 -9.66 -13.54
N MET A 309 -4.21 -9.93 -13.11
CA MET A 309 -3.90 -11.02 -12.20
C MET A 309 -4.23 -10.62 -10.76
N THR A 310 -4.50 -11.62 -9.94
CA THR A 310 -4.96 -11.44 -8.55
C THR A 310 -4.16 -12.33 -7.64
N CYS A 311 -3.87 -11.83 -6.45
CA CYS A 311 -3.11 -12.55 -5.45
C CYS A 311 -3.94 -12.88 -4.21
N PHE A 312 -4.13 -14.17 -3.90
CA PHE A 312 -4.74 -14.62 -2.64
C PHE A 312 -3.66 -14.95 -1.59
N GLY A 313 -2.68 -14.05 -1.41
CA GLY A 313 -1.56 -14.24 -0.49
C GLY A 313 -1.58 -13.31 0.71
N ILE A 314 -1.16 -13.82 1.88
CA ILE A 314 -0.77 -12.97 3.01
C ILE A 314 0.73 -13.18 3.15
N CYS A 315 1.54 -12.15 2.92
CA CYS A 315 2.94 -12.24 3.32
C CYS A 315 3.05 -12.38 4.85
N PRO A 316 3.74 -13.41 5.36
CA PRO A 316 4.07 -13.54 6.78
C PRO A 316 5.19 -12.61 7.25
#